data_AF-A0A914UL31-F1
#
_entry.id   AF-A0A914UL31-F1
#
_cell.length_a   1.000
_cell.length_b   1.000
_cell.length_c   1.000
_cell.angle_alpha   90.00
_cell.angle_beta   90.00
_cell.angle_gamma   90.00
#
_symmetry.space_group_name_H-M   'P 1'
#
loop_
_entity.id
_entity.type
_entity.pdbx_description
1 polymer ?
#
loop_
_entity_poly.entity_id
_entity_poly.type
_entity_poly.pdbx_seq_one_letter_code
_entity_poly.pdbx_strand_id
1 'polypeptide(L)'
;MLLFILLTALLSLTFSPSSASYQPTWDSLDARPIPDWYETSKFGIFCHWGVYSVPSLSSEWFWWAWKGDHPSAEIAAFMARNFKPGFSYADFGPMFTAEFFDPDRFADIIKHSGANFSTSGVGDRGWRDWARRLLNEQKDG
;
A
#
# COMPACT_ATOMS: atom_id res chain seq x y z
N MET A 1 -6.99 44.65 -28.43
CA MET A 1 -7.97 43.84 -27.67
C MET A 1 -8.33 42.55 -28.40
N LEU A 2 -8.86 42.59 -29.64
CA LEU A 2 -9.17 41.40 -30.45
C LEU A 2 -7.97 40.48 -30.76
N LEU A 3 -6.78 41.05 -31.01
CA LEU A 3 -5.55 40.28 -31.28
C LEU A 3 -5.06 39.49 -30.05
N PHE A 4 -5.31 40.01 -28.84
CA PHE A 4 -4.92 39.36 -27.57
C PHE A 4 -5.87 38.19 -27.22
N ILE A 5 -7.14 38.31 -27.60
CA ILE A 5 -8.16 37.24 -27.43
C ILE A 5 -7.90 36.10 -28.42
N LEU A 6 -7.50 36.40 -29.66
CA LEU A 6 -7.12 35.38 -30.64
C LEU A 6 -5.83 34.64 -30.25
N LEU A 7 -4.85 35.34 -29.67
CA LEU A 7 -3.58 34.73 -29.25
C LEU A 7 -3.75 33.80 -28.04
N THR A 8 -4.63 34.15 -27.09
CA THR A 8 -4.94 33.31 -25.92
C THR A 8 -5.81 32.09 -26.28
N ALA A 9 -6.76 32.25 -27.21
CA ALA A 9 -7.55 31.14 -27.75
C ALA A 9 -6.69 30.14 -28.54
N LEU A 10 -5.71 30.61 -29.32
CA LEU A 10 -4.80 29.74 -30.08
C LEU A 10 -3.84 28.95 -29.17
N LEU A 11 -3.46 29.52 -28.02
CA LEU A 11 -2.60 28.85 -27.03
C LEU A 11 -3.32 27.77 -26.23
N SER A 12 -4.66 27.81 -26.18
CA SER A 12 -5.49 26.83 -25.45
C SER A 12 -5.78 25.57 -26.27
N LEU A 13 -5.55 25.57 -27.59
CA LEU A 13 -5.79 24.43 -28.47
C LEU A 13 -4.65 23.40 -28.52
N THR A 14 -3.48 23.69 -27.91
CA THR A 14 -2.28 22.83 -28.03
C THR A 14 -2.01 21.95 -26.81
N PHE A 15 -2.80 22.07 -25.73
CA PHE A 15 -2.65 21.21 -24.56
C PHE A 15 -3.59 20.00 -24.63
N SER A 16 -3.29 19.07 -25.53
CA SER A 16 -3.82 17.71 -25.42
C SER A 16 -2.86 16.92 -24.55
N PRO A 17 -3.19 16.58 -23.29
CA PRO A 17 -2.37 15.63 -22.54
C PRO A 17 -2.38 14.31 -23.31
N SER A 18 -1.25 13.97 -23.93
CA SER A 18 -1.06 12.68 -24.58
C SER A 18 -1.05 11.63 -23.48
N SER A 19 -2.22 11.04 -23.20
CA SER A 19 -2.26 9.77 -22.48
C SER A 19 -1.76 8.71 -23.44
N ALA A 20 -0.44 8.53 -23.50
CA ALA A 20 0.16 7.46 -24.28
C ALA A 20 -0.37 6.13 -23.71
N SER A 21 -1.27 5.46 -24.45
CA SER A 21 -1.76 4.15 -24.03
C SER A 21 -0.66 3.11 -24.25
N TYR A 22 -0.22 2.45 -23.20
CA TYR A 22 0.75 1.37 -23.30
C TYR A 22 0.12 0.15 -23.98
N GLN A 23 0.86 -0.45 -24.91
CA GLN A 23 0.51 -1.76 -25.47
C GLN A 23 0.95 -2.87 -24.51
N PRO A 24 0.30 -4.05 -24.53
CA PRO A 24 0.68 -5.20 -23.70
C PRO A 24 1.92 -5.92 -24.25
N THR A 25 2.97 -5.18 -24.59
CA THR A 25 4.26 -5.67 -25.08
C THR A 25 5.40 -5.11 -24.22
N TRP A 26 6.47 -5.88 -24.04
CA TRP A 26 7.61 -5.47 -23.21
C TRP A 26 8.21 -4.14 -23.66
N ASP A 27 8.47 -3.97 -24.96
CA ASP A 27 9.02 -2.73 -25.52
C ASP A 27 8.17 -1.49 -25.18
N SER A 28 6.83 -1.62 -25.20
CA SER A 28 5.96 -0.51 -24.83
C SER A 28 5.97 -0.23 -23.33
N LEU A 29 6.07 -1.27 -22.51
CA LEU A 29 6.04 -1.18 -21.05
C LEU A 29 7.37 -0.68 -20.48
N ASP A 30 8.50 -1.01 -21.11
CA ASP A 30 9.83 -0.59 -20.67
C ASP A 30 10.13 0.87 -21.05
N ALA A 31 9.42 1.43 -22.04
CA ALA A 31 9.47 2.84 -22.38
C ALA A 31 8.82 3.77 -21.32
N ARG A 32 8.26 3.22 -20.24
CA ARG A 32 7.64 3.98 -19.14
C ARG A 32 8.71 4.76 -18.36
N PRO A 33 8.64 6.10 -18.30
CA PRO A 33 9.54 6.85 -17.43
C PRO A 33 9.24 6.55 -15.95
N ILE A 34 10.26 6.63 -15.12
CA ILE A 34 10.09 6.65 -13.67
C ILE A 34 9.34 7.95 -13.31
N PRO A 35 8.25 7.91 -12.53
CA PRO A 35 7.56 9.12 -12.12
C PRO A 35 8.47 10.05 -11.29
N ASP A 36 8.43 11.35 -11.56
CA ASP A 36 9.29 12.37 -10.90
C ASP A 36 9.16 12.36 -9.36
N TRP A 37 7.97 12.11 -8.84
CA TRP A 37 7.73 12.01 -7.40
C TRP A 37 8.50 10.84 -6.78
N TYR A 38 8.65 9.71 -7.49
CA TYR A 38 9.37 8.55 -7.01
C TYR A 38 10.88 8.78 -7.11
N GLU A 39 11.32 9.39 -8.22
CA GLU A 39 12.71 9.76 -8.41
C GLU A 39 13.20 10.71 -7.30
N THR A 40 12.37 11.67 -6.87
CA THR A 40 12.74 12.59 -5.79
C THR A 40 12.56 12.01 -4.39
N SER A 41 11.68 11.01 -4.23
CA SER A 41 11.43 10.33 -2.96
C SER A 41 12.52 9.31 -2.62
N LYS A 42 13.54 9.74 -1.86
CA LYS A 42 14.68 8.86 -1.52
C LYS A 42 14.47 7.96 -0.29
N PHE A 43 13.36 8.14 0.45
CA PHE A 43 13.05 7.38 1.65
C PHE A 43 11.54 7.13 1.77
N GLY A 44 11.19 5.89 2.12
CA GLY A 44 9.81 5.46 2.35
C GLY A 44 9.74 4.37 3.43
N ILE A 45 8.54 4.17 4.00
CA ILE A 45 8.29 3.19 5.07
C ILE A 45 7.34 2.10 4.59
N PHE A 46 7.77 0.85 4.78
CA PHE A 46 6.93 -0.32 4.53
C PHE A 46 6.45 -0.94 5.84
N CYS A 47 5.15 -1.28 5.90
CA CYS A 47 4.55 -1.92 7.06
C CYS A 47 4.05 -3.33 6.74
N HIS A 48 4.59 -4.33 7.45
CA HIS A 48 4.06 -5.70 7.48
C HIS A 48 3.02 -5.82 8.58
N TRP A 49 1.75 -5.60 8.23
CA TRP A 49 0.64 -5.73 9.14
C TRP A 49 -0.54 -6.42 8.47
N GLY A 50 -1.13 -7.40 9.14
CA GLY A 50 -2.25 -8.16 8.58
C GLY A 50 -2.72 -9.27 9.51
N VAL A 51 -3.48 -10.23 8.97
CA VAL A 51 -4.08 -11.34 9.75
C VAL A 51 -3.00 -12.16 10.49
N TYR A 52 -1.81 -12.33 9.92
CA TYR A 52 -0.67 -12.98 10.58
C TYR A 52 -0.19 -12.25 11.84
N SER A 53 -0.50 -10.96 12.01
CA SER A 53 -0.16 -10.19 13.20
C SER A 53 -1.06 -10.52 14.40
N VAL A 54 -2.25 -11.11 14.18
CA VAL A 54 -3.18 -11.48 15.26
C VAL A 54 -2.55 -12.41 16.31
N PRO A 55 -1.90 -13.54 15.94
CA PRO A 55 -1.21 -14.37 16.93
C PRO A 55 0.06 -13.73 17.49
N SER A 56 0.58 -12.64 16.87
CA SER A 56 1.81 -11.94 17.27
C SER A 56 2.99 -12.88 17.50
N LEU A 57 3.14 -13.88 16.62
CA LEU A 57 4.12 -14.95 16.75
C LEU A 57 4.94 -15.09 15.45
N SER A 58 6.26 -15.19 15.61
CA SER A 58 7.21 -15.36 14.49
C SER A 58 7.20 -14.18 13.51
N SER A 59 6.71 -14.36 12.27
CA SER A 59 6.79 -13.38 11.19
C SER A 59 5.53 -13.40 10.30
N GLU A 60 5.52 -12.62 9.23
CA GLU A 60 4.48 -12.64 8.19
C GLU A 60 4.33 -14.02 7.52
N TRP A 61 5.36 -14.87 7.61
CA TRP A 61 5.35 -16.26 7.14
C TRP A 61 4.77 -17.25 8.15
N PHE A 62 4.14 -16.76 9.22
CA PHE A 62 3.54 -17.58 10.27
C PHE A 62 2.74 -18.77 9.72
N TRP A 63 1.94 -18.57 8.67
CA TRP A 63 1.16 -19.66 8.06
C TRP A 63 2.06 -20.79 7.56
N TRP A 64 3.13 -20.46 6.85
CA TRP A 64 4.08 -21.46 6.35
C TRP A 64 4.82 -22.15 7.50
N ALA A 65 5.21 -21.38 8.52
CA ALA A 65 5.87 -21.91 9.70
C ALA A 65 4.95 -22.80 10.57
N TRP A 66 3.62 -22.70 10.40
CA TRP A 66 2.63 -23.52 11.10
C TRP A 66 2.10 -24.70 10.27
N LYS A 67 1.86 -24.50 8.97
CA LYS A 67 1.12 -25.42 8.08
C LYS A 67 1.83 -25.71 6.75
N GLY A 68 2.99 -25.12 6.50
CA GLY A 68 3.81 -25.41 5.33
C GLY A 68 4.53 -26.76 5.44
N ASP A 69 5.46 -27.00 4.52
CA ASP A 69 6.11 -28.31 4.36
C ASP A 69 6.95 -28.75 5.57
N HIS A 70 7.51 -27.79 6.31
CA HIS A 70 8.34 -28.03 7.50
C HIS A 70 7.83 -27.18 8.68
N PRO A 71 6.71 -27.58 9.32
CA PRO A 71 6.11 -26.78 10.38
C PRO A 71 6.96 -26.81 11.65
N SER A 72 7.05 -25.66 12.32
CA SER A 72 7.70 -25.54 13.63
C SER A 72 6.88 -26.23 14.72
N ALA A 73 7.52 -27.14 15.45
CA ALA A 73 6.91 -27.80 16.60
C ALA A 73 6.50 -26.81 17.70
N GLU A 74 7.27 -25.73 17.88
CA GLU A 74 6.97 -24.69 18.87
C GLU A 74 5.70 -23.91 18.50
N ILE A 75 5.58 -23.50 17.23
CA ILE A 75 4.41 -22.78 16.72
C ILE A 75 3.17 -23.68 16.76
N ALA A 76 3.30 -24.94 16.35
CA ALA A 76 2.21 -25.90 16.42
C ALA A 76 1.74 -26.12 17.88
N ALA A 77 2.67 -26.21 18.83
CA ALA A 77 2.36 -26.36 20.24
C ALA A 77 1.72 -25.08 20.83
N PHE A 78 2.19 -23.89 20.44
CA PHE A 78 1.54 -22.64 20.80
C PHE A 78 0.09 -22.61 20.29
N MET A 79 -0.13 -22.98 19.04
CA MET A 79 -1.47 -22.99 18.44
C MET A 79 -2.40 -23.98 19.15
N ALA A 80 -1.92 -25.18 19.48
CA ALA A 80 -2.70 -26.17 20.21
C ALA A 80 -3.06 -25.75 21.65
N ARG A 81 -2.22 -24.94 22.31
CA ARG A 81 -2.47 -24.46 23.67
C ARG A 81 -3.42 -23.27 23.73
N ASN A 82 -3.37 -22.38 22.73
CA ASN A 82 -4.05 -21.08 22.79
C ASN A 82 -5.33 -21.01 21.95
N PHE A 83 -5.53 -21.94 21.01
CA PHE A 83 -6.69 -21.95 20.12
C PHE A 83 -7.44 -23.28 20.18
N LYS A 84 -8.74 -23.23 19.90
CA LYS A 84 -9.60 -24.43 19.93
C LYS A 84 -9.12 -25.51 18.96
N PRO A 85 -9.36 -26.80 19.24
CA PRO A 85 -9.12 -27.85 18.26
C PRO A 85 -9.80 -27.55 16.91
N GLY A 86 -9.09 -27.81 15.81
CA GLY A 86 -9.59 -27.54 14.46
C GLY A 86 -9.50 -26.07 14.01
N PHE A 87 -8.89 -25.18 14.80
CA PHE A 87 -8.65 -23.79 14.39
C PHE A 87 -7.80 -23.74 13.11
N SER A 88 -8.25 -22.93 12.16
CA SER A 88 -7.64 -22.70 10.86
C SER A 88 -7.06 -21.29 10.77
N TYR A 89 -6.21 -21.04 9.78
CA TYR A 89 -5.65 -19.69 9.58
C TYR A 89 -6.72 -18.65 9.22
N ALA A 90 -7.79 -19.06 8.52
CA ALA A 90 -8.89 -18.17 8.17
C ALA A 90 -9.68 -17.69 9.39
N ASP A 91 -9.67 -18.46 10.48
CA ASP A 91 -10.36 -18.09 11.73
C ASP A 91 -9.74 -16.85 12.40
N PHE A 92 -8.51 -16.47 12.05
CA PHE A 92 -7.91 -15.19 12.48
C PHE A 92 -8.50 -13.97 11.77
N GLY A 93 -9.14 -14.14 10.60
CA GLY A 93 -9.73 -13.04 9.83
C GLY A 93 -10.66 -12.14 10.64
N PRO A 94 -11.71 -12.67 11.30
CA PRO A 94 -12.59 -11.85 12.14
C PRO A 94 -11.94 -11.31 13.42
N MET A 95 -10.78 -11.84 13.82
CA MET A 95 -10.03 -11.37 15.00
C MET A 95 -9.11 -10.19 14.67
N PHE A 96 -8.82 -9.94 13.40
CA PHE A 96 -8.05 -8.79 12.95
C PHE A 96 -8.95 -7.54 12.89
N THR A 97 -9.22 -6.95 14.06
CA THR A 97 -10.20 -5.85 14.20
C THR A 97 -9.62 -4.46 14.00
N ALA A 98 -8.30 -4.31 14.13
CA ALA A 98 -7.62 -3.00 14.08
C ALA A 98 -8.20 -1.96 15.07
N GLU A 99 -8.72 -2.41 16.22
CA GLU A 99 -9.54 -1.59 17.14
C GLU A 99 -8.85 -0.29 17.61
N PHE A 100 -7.52 -0.31 17.76
CA PHE A 100 -6.72 0.84 18.21
C PHE A 100 -5.93 1.51 17.07
N PHE A 101 -6.19 1.14 15.83
CA PHE A 101 -5.50 1.74 14.69
C PHE A 101 -6.07 3.13 14.39
N ASP A 102 -5.21 4.14 14.50
CA ASP A 102 -5.48 5.51 14.12
C ASP A 102 -4.67 5.85 12.85
N PRO A 103 -5.33 5.94 11.68
CA PRO A 103 -4.64 6.19 10.42
C PRO A 103 -4.04 7.60 10.34
N ASP A 104 -4.65 8.60 11.00
CA ASP A 104 -4.16 9.98 10.98
C ASP A 104 -2.90 10.10 11.83
N ARG A 105 -2.91 9.49 13.02
CA ARG A 105 -1.71 9.39 13.86
C ARG A 105 -0.59 8.61 13.17
N PHE A 106 -0.92 7.53 12.47
CA PHE A 106 0.07 6.78 11.71
C PHE A 106 0.69 7.65 10.60
N ALA A 107 -0.14 8.36 9.83
CA ALA A 107 0.32 9.29 8.80
C ALA A 107 1.24 10.39 9.35
N ASP A 108 0.87 10.95 10.51
CA ASP A 108 1.70 11.94 11.19
C ASP A 108 3.07 11.37 11.55
N ILE A 109 3.14 10.14 12.05
CA ILE A 109 4.42 9.48 12.35
C ILE A 109 5.27 9.32 11.08
N ILE A 110 4.68 8.86 9.96
CA ILE A 110 5.38 8.70 8.68
C ILE A 110 5.89 10.06 8.14
N LYS A 111 5.07 11.10 8.24
CA LYS A 111 5.46 12.45 7.83
C LYS A 111 6.63 12.97 8.66
N HIS A 112 6.56 12.82 9.98
CA HIS A 112 7.62 13.27 10.90
C HIS A 112 8.89 12.42 10.83
N SER A 113 8.84 11.19 10.31
CA SER A 113 10.05 10.40 10.04
C SER A 113 10.79 10.86 8.78
N GLY A 114 10.23 11.80 8.00
CA GLY A 114 10.80 12.26 6.73
C GLY A 114 10.58 11.30 5.56
N ALA A 115 9.68 10.33 5.69
CA ALA A 115 9.35 9.42 4.61
C ALA A 115 8.44 10.13 3.60
N ASN A 116 8.74 9.98 2.31
CA ASN A 116 7.97 10.62 1.23
C ASN A 116 6.91 9.69 0.64
N PHE A 117 6.93 8.40 1.01
CA PHE A 117 5.89 7.45 0.66
C PHE A 117 5.81 6.32 1.70
N SER A 118 4.66 5.64 1.74
CA SER A 118 4.47 4.44 2.54
C SER A 118 3.66 3.39 1.80
N THR A 119 3.97 2.12 2.04
CA THR A 119 3.28 0.96 1.47
C THR A 119 2.98 -0.08 2.54
N SER A 120 2.00 -0.96 2.29
CA SER A 120 1.66 -2.10 3.15
C SER A 120 1.47 -3.36 2.31
N GLY A 121 1.92 -4.50 2.85
CA GLY A 121 1.84 -5.80 2.18
C GLY A 121 0.45 -6.42 2.17
N VAL A 122 -0.44 -6.05 3.10
CA VAL A 122 -1.83 -6.57 3.20
C VAL A 122 -2.70 -5.49 3.86
N GLY A 123 -3.66 -4.93 3.12
CA GLY A 123 -4.51 -3.84 3.63
C GLY A 123 -5.82 -4.33 4.24
N ASP A 124 -6.15 -3.85 5.43
CA ASP A 124 -7.54 -3.79 5.92
C ASP A 124 -8.33 -2.67 5.22
N ARG A 125 -9.59 -2.47 5.60
CA ARG A 125 -10.43 -1.38 5.03
C ARG A 125 -9.89 0.01 5.38
N GLY A 126 -9.33 0.20 6.59
CA GLY A 126 -8.81 1.48 7.06
C GLY A 126 -7.61 1.96 6.23
N TRP A 127 -6.67 1.06 5.93
CA TRP A 127 -5.52 1.36 5.07
C TRP A 127 -5.93 1.78 3.66
N ARG A 128 -6.94 1.11 3.08
CA ARG A 128 -7.43 1.38 1.71
C ARG A 128 -8.06 2.76 1.60
N ASP A 129 -8.81 3.18 2.61
CA ASP A 129 -9.47 4.49 2.62
C ASP A 129 -8.45 5.61 2.85
N TRP A 130 -7.43 5.38 3.69
CA TRP A 130 -6.32 6.32 3.91
C TRP A 130 -5.44 6.49 2.66
N ALA A 131 -4.98 5.40 2.04
CA ALA A 131 -4.13 5.45 0.84
C ALA A 131 -4.81 6.21 -0.31
N ARG A 132 -6.15 6.11 -0.41
CA ARG A 132 -6.93 6.87 -1.40
C ARG A 132 -6.92 8.38 -1.12
N ARG A 133 -6.95 8.80 0.15
CA ARG A 133 -6.93 10.23 0.54
C ARG A 133 -5.58 10.87 0.23
N LEU A 134 -4.48 10.24 0.64
CA LEU A 134 -3.13 10.76 0.34
C LEU A 134 -2.85 10.89 -1.17
N LEU A 135 -3.28 9.91 -1.97
CA LEU A 135 -3.11 9.97 -3.43
C LEU A 135 -3.94 11.07 -4.09
N ASN A 136 -5.01 11.53 -3.44
CA ASN A 136 -5.79 12.66 -3.92
C ASN A 136 -5.19 13.98 -3.45
N GLU A 137 -4.70 14.06 -2.22
CA GLU A 137 -4.04 15.26 -1.68
C GLU A 137 -2.71 15.59 -2.39
N GLN A 138 -1.97 14.57 -2.86
CA GLN A 138 -0.76 14.79 -3.67
C GLN A 138 -1.04 15.19 -5.13
N LYS A 139 -2.29 15.18 -5.59
CA LYS A 139 -2.64 15.69 -6.93
C LYS A 139 -2.96 17.18 -6.95
N ASP A 140 -3.18 17.77 -5.77
CA ASP A 140 -3.67 19.15 -5.61
C ASP A 140 -2.57 20.11 -5.09
N GLY A 141 -1.33 19.65 -4.95
CA GLY A 141 -0.17 20.45 -4.53
C GLY A 141 0.95 20.44 -5.55
#